data_AF-Q92FD9-F1
#
_entry.id   AF-Q92FD9-F1
#
_cell.length_a   1.000
_cell.length_b   1.000
_cell.length_c   1.000
_cell.angle_alpha   90.00
_cell.angle_beta   90.00
_cell.angle_gamma   90.00
#
_symmetry.space_group_name_H-M   'P 1'
#
loop_
_entity.id
_entity.type
_entity.pdbx_description
1 polymer ?
#
loop_
_entity_poly.entity_id
_entity_poly.type
_entity_poly.pdbx_seq_one_letter_code
_entity_poly.pdbx_strand_id
1 'polypeptide(L)'
;MSKHDFEALTEVEKNFIMKEWENKVIFESTMLRNAVLNAEQNLNRKRNSRFIDLHKKRQKKADVNYTVNALQAISENEALEGKAWIDRIYGANGLRRPKNKQERGKTNGGF
;
A
#
# COMPACT_ATOMS: atom_id res chain seq x y z
N MET A 1 1.92 13.61 39.97
CA MET A 1 3.03 14.56 40.14
C MET A 1 2.53 15.70 41.01
N SER A 2 3.03 15.78 42.23
CA SER A 2 2.75 16.89 43.15
C SER A 2 3.55 18.12 42.70
N LYS A 3 3.21 19.31 43.21
CA LYS A 3 4.01 20.53 42.98
C LYS A 3 5.46 20.34 43.43
N HIS A 4 5.67 19.66 44.56
CA HIS A 4 6.99 19.36 45.09
C HIS A 4 7.80 18.47 44.13
N ASP A 5 7.17 17.45 43.55
CA ASP A 5 7.83 16.56 42.57
C ASP A 5 8.30 17.33 41.33
N PHE A 6 7.53 18.34 40.89
CA PHE A 6 7.90 19.19 39.76
C PHE A 6 9.04 20.16 40.10
N GLU A 7 9.02 20.73 41.30
CA GLU A 7 10.07 21.63 41.77
C GLU A 7 11.41 20.90 41.94
N ALA A 8 11.38 19.62 42.30
CA ALA A 8 12.55 18.75 42.43
C ALA A 8 13.27 18.43 41.09
N LEU A 9 12.63 18.68 39.94
CA LEU A 9 13.25 18.47 38.63
C LEU A 9 14.33 19.50 38.34
N THR A 10 15.40 19.05 37.70
CA THR A 10 16.44 19.91 37.13
C THR A 10 15.90 20.70 35.94
N GLU A 11 16.57 21.81 35.58
CA GLU A 11 16.18 22.63 34.43
C GLU A 11 16.23 21.85 33.12
N VAL A 12 17.20 20.94 32.97
CA VAL A 12 17.34 20.09 31.78
C VAL A 12 16.14 19.15 31.63
N GLU A 13 15.68 18.55 32.72
CA GLU A 13 14.50 17.66 32.72
C GLU A 13 13.22 18.44 32.41
N LYS A 14 13.07 19.64 32.99
CA LYS A 14 11.94 20.54 32.67
C LYS A 14 11.93 20.90 31.19
N ASN A 15 13.08 21.24 30.61
CA ASN A 15 13.22 21.54 29.19
C ASN A 15 12.90 20.32 28.31
N PHE A 16 13.32 19.12 28.70
CA PHE A 16 12.96 17.89 27.99
C PHE A 16 11.45 17.65 27.99
N ILE A 17 10.78 17.80 29.14
CA ILE A 17 9.32 17.65 29.24
C ILE A 17 8.60 18.69 28.39
N MET A 18 9.03 19.96 28.44
CA MET A 18 8.45 21.00 27.60
C MET A 18 8.61 20.67 26.12
N LYS A 19 9.79 20.17 25.72
CA LYS A 19 10.04 19.79 24.34
C LYS A 19 9.15 18.66 23.86
N GLU A 20 8.98 17.63 24.69
CA GLU A 20 8.08 16.51 24.37
C GLU A 20 6.61 16.94 24.34
N TRP A 21 6.21 17.89 25.18
CA TRP A 21 4.87 18.48 25.12
C TRP A 21 4.65 19.25 23.82
N GLU A 22 5.61 20.07 23.38
CA GLU A 22 5.54 20.74 22.07
C GLU A 22 5.42 19.74 20.92
N ASN A 23 6.26 18.69 20.93
CA ASN A 23 6.24 17.64 19.92
C ASN A 23 4.87 16.95 19.88
N LYS A 24 4.27 16.67 21.04
CA LYS A 24 2.91 16.12 21.15
C LYS A 24 1.87 17.06 20.54
N VAL A 25 1.89 18.34 20.87
CA VAL A 25 0.94 19.34 20.32
C VAL A 25 1.06 19.44 18.80
N ILE A 26 2.28 19.46 18.28
CA ILE A 26 2.54 19.47 16.83
C ILE A 26 2.02 18.18 16.19
N PHE A 27 2.26 17.03 16.82
CA PHE A 27 1.78 15.75 16.33
C PHE A 27 0.24 15.68 16.29
N GLU A 28 -0.44 16.07 17.36
CA GLU A 28 -1.90 16.05 17.46
C GLU A 28 -2.56 16.98 16.44
N SER A 29 -2.05 18.22 16.32
CA SER A 29 -2.54 19.18 15.32
C SER A 29 -2.31 18.69 13.89
N THR A 30 -1.16 18.07 13.63
CA THR A 30 -0.86 17.45 12.32
C THR A 30 -1.78 16.28 12.02
N MET A 31 -2.06 15.41 12.99
CA MET A 31 -2.97 14.28 12.84
C MET A 31 -4.40 14.75 12.55
N LEU A 32 -4.88 15.78 13.26
CA LEU A 32 -6.19 16.37 13.01
C LEU A 32 -6.27 16.96 11.59
N ARG A 33 -5.28 17.77 11.19
CA ARG A 33 -5.19 18.31 9.82
C ARG A 33 -5.27 17.20 8.78
N ASN A 34 -4.49 16.13 8.95
CA ASN A 34 -4.47 15.02 8.00
C ASN A 34 -5.80 14.26 7.95
N ALA A 35 -6.46 14.09 9.09
CA ALA A 35 -7.78 13.47 9.18
C ALA A 35 -8.84 14.26 8.42
N VAL A 36 -8.87 15.59 8.59
CA VAL A 36 -9.79 16.49 7.89
C VAL A 36 -9.57 16.43 6.38
N LEU A 37 -8.32 16.57 5.92
CA LEU A 37 -8.00 16.51 4.50
C LEU A 37 -8.33 15.14 3.87
N ASN A 38 -8.11 14.05 4.60
CA ASN A 38 -8.48 12.72 4.16
C ASN A 38 -10.01 12.56 4.04
N ALA A 39 -10.77 13.11 5.00
CA ALA A 39 -12.22 13.08 4.97
C ALA A 39 -12.79 13.88 3.79
N GLU A 40 -12.28 15.11 3.56
CA GLU A 40 -12.64 15.94 2.41
C GLU A 40 -12.36 15.22 1.08
N GLN A 41 -11.21 14.57 0.97
CA GLN A 41 -10.84 13.82 -0.23
C GLN A 41 -11.74 12.60 -0.46
N ASN A 42 -12.14 11.89 0.60
CA ASN A 42 -13.07 10.77 0.52
C ASN A 42 -14.50 11.24 0.19
N LEU A 43 -14.92 12.41 0.67
CA LEU A 43 -16.21 13.02 0.34
C LEU A 43 -16.31 13.34 -1.14
N ASN A 44 -15.26 13.95 -1.71
CA ASN A 44 -15.21 14.37 -3.12
C ASN A 44 -14.83 13.24 -4.10
N ARG A 45 -14.82 11.99 -3.64
CA ARG A 45 -14.37 10.84 -4.44
C ARG A 45 -15.43 10.38 -5.43
N LYS A 46 -15.00 9.80 -6.56
CA LYS A 46 -15.90 9.22 -7.56
C LYS A 46 -16.76 8.09 -6.93
N ARG A 47 -18.03 8.00 -7.32
CA ARG A 47 -18.92 6.89 -6.94
C ARG A 47 -18.29 5.51 -7.27
N ASN A 48 -18.47 4.54 -6.37
CA ASN A 48 -17.93 3.16 -6.44
C ASN A 48 -16.41 3.02 -6.33
N SER A 49 -15.71 4.07 -5.94
CA SER A 49 -14.28 4.02 -5.78
C SER A 49 -13.94 3.69 -4.30
N ARG A 50 -12.96 2.81 -4.05
CA ARG A 50 -12.53 2.37 -2.69
C ARG A 50 -12.15 3.50 -1.72
N PHE A 51 -12.60 3.45 -0.47
CA PHE A 51 -12.23 4.41 0.57
C PHE A 51 -10.70 4.52 0.76
N ILE A 52 -10.20 5.73 1.01
CA ILE A 52 -8.79 6.00 1.29
C ILE A 52 -8.60 6.02 2.81
N ASP A 53 -7.97 5.00 3.36
CA ASP A 53 -7.69 4.94 4.80
C ASP A 53 -6.75 6.05 5.25
N LEU A 54 -7.05 6.65 6.41
CA LEU A 54 -6.18 7.62 7.08
C LEU A 54 -4.86 6.96 7.51
N HIS A 55 -4.95 5.80 8.17
CA HIS A 55 -3.80 5.03 8.60
C HIS A 55 -3.47 3.93 7.60
N LYS A 56 -2.54 4.22 6.69
CA LYS A 56 -2.08 3.23 5.70
C LYS A 56 -1.23 2.17 6.38
N LYS A 57 -1.56 0.90 6.14
CA LYS A 57 -0.68 -0.21 6.53
C LYS A 57 0.67 -0.05 5.84
N ARG A 58 1.74 -0.05 6.61
CA ARG A 58 3.11 -0.05 6.07
C ARG A 58 3.28 -1.32 5.25
N GLN A 59 3.51 -1.17 3.95
CA GLN A 59 3.79 -2.31 3.08
C GLN A 59 5.11 -2.96 3.54
N LYS A 60 5.13 -4.29 3.62
CA LYS A 60 6.38 -5.02 3.84
C LYS A 60 7.29 -4.75 2.63
N LYS A 61 8.59 -4.53 2.88
CA LYS A 61 9.55 -4.46 1.77
C LYS A 61 9.48 -5.78 1.00
N ALA A 62 9.46 -5.70 -0.33
CA ALA A 62 9.53 -6.90 -1.16
C ALA A 62 10.85 -7.63 -0.87
N ASP A 63 10.80 -8.95 -0.72
CA ASP A 63 11.99 -9.77 -0.68
C ASP A 63 12.53 -9.90 -2.10
N VAL A 64 13.52 -9.07 -2.40
CA VAL A 64 14.10 -8.94 -3.74
C VAL A 64 14.59 -10.30 -4.23
N ASN A 65 15.28 -11.06 -3.38
CA ASN A 65 15.85 -12.37 -3.73
C ASN A 65 14.76 -13.38 -4.05
N TYR A 66 13.70 -13.43 -3.24
CA TYR A 66 12.56 -14.28 -3.54
C TYR A 66 11.93 -13.93 -4.89
N THR A 67 11.69 -12.63 -5.15
CA THR A 67 11.11 -12.19 -6.43
C THR A 67 11.98 -12.52 -7.63
N VAL A 68 13.30 -12.31 -7.55
CA VAL A 68 14.22 -12.62 -8.65
C VAL A 68 14.24 -14.11 -8.93
N ASN A 69 14.35 -14.94 -7.90
CA ASN A 69 14.36 -16.40 -8.04
C ASN A 69 13.02 -16.93 -8.58
N ALA A 70 11.89 -16.39 -8.10
CA ALA A 70 10.58 -16.75 -8.59
C ALA A 70 10.40 -16.38 -10.07
N LEU A 71 10.85 -15.19 -10.49
CA LEU A 71 10.79 -14.78 -11.90
C LEU A 71 11.67 -15.66 -12.79
N GLN A 72 12.86 -16.02 -12.31
CA GLN A 72 13.76 -16.92 -13.03
C GLN A 72 13.13 -18.30 -13.22
N ALA A 73 12.60 -18.90 -12.15
CA ALA A 73 11.94 -20.20 -12.20
C ALA A 73 10.69 -20.19 -13.12
N ILE A 74 9.90 -19.12 -13.09
CA ILE A 74 8.76 -18.95 -14.00
C ILE A 74 9.25 -18.89 -15.46
N SER A 75 10.31 -18.10 -15.74
CA SER A 75 10.84 -17.97 -17.10
C SER A 75 11.41 -19.28 -17.64
N GLU A 76 12.11 -20.05 -16.80
CA GLU A 76 12.65 -21.36 -17.16
C GLU A 76 11.53 -22.37 -17.45
N ASN A 77 10.52 -22.42 -16.57
CA ASN A 77 9.37 -23.28 -16.77
C ASN A 77 8.59 -22.90 -18.04
N GLU A 78 8.36 -21.61 -18.28
CA GLU A 78 7.71 -21.13 -19.50
C GLU A 78 8.50 -21.48 -20.77
N ALA A 79 9.83 -21.51 -20.71
CA ALA A 79 10.67 -21.90 -21.84
C ALA A 79 10.57 -23.40 -22.16
N LEU A 80 10.40 -24.24 -21.13
CA LEU A 80 10.30 -25.70 -21.26
C LEU A 80 8.90 -26.17 -21.62
N GLU A 81 7.88 -25.71 -20.88
CA GLU A 81 6.52 -26.24 -20.94
C GLU A 81 5.55 -25.31 -21.69
N GLY A 82 5.98 -24.09 -22.01
CA GLY A 82 5.15 -23.08 -22.65
C GLY A 82 4.06 -22.55 -21.72
N LYS A 83 3.11 -21.79 -22.29
CA LYS A 83 2.05 -21.08 -21.53
C LYS A 83 0.68 -21.76 -21.58
N ALA A 84 0.61 -23.00 -22.06
CA ALA A 84 -0.64 -23.72 -22.27
C ALA A 84 -1.36 -24.06 -20.95
N TRP A 85 -0.62 -24.19 -19.85
CA TRP A 85 -1.19 -24.42 -18.51
C TRP A 85 -2.05 -23.23 -18.04
N ILE A 86 -1.75 -22.00 -18.48
CA ILE A 86 -2.55 -20.82 -18.17
C ILE A 86 -3.97 -21.00 -18.71
N ASP A 87 -4.10 -21.44 -19.96
CA ASP A 87 -5.41 -21.66 -20.59
C ASP A 87 -6.21 -22.75 -19.88
N ARG A 88 -5.53 -23.80 -19.37
CA ARG A 88 -6.15 -24.86 -18.56
C ARG A 88 -6.72 -24.32 -17.24
N ILE A 89 -5.99 -23.45 -16.55
CA ILE A 89 -6.46 -22.83 -15.29
C ILE A 89 -7.68 -21.95 -15.52
N TYR A 90 -7.65 -21.11 -16.55
CA TYR A 90 -8.81 -20.29 -16.90
C TYR A 90 -10.02 -21.17 -17.23
N GLY A 91 -9.83 -22.21 -18.05
CA GLY A 91 -10.88 -23.17 -18.39
C GLY A 91 -11.48 -23.91 -17.19
N ALA A 92 -10.64 -24.38 -16.25
CA ALA A 92 -11.08 -25.06 -15.04
C ALA A 92 -11.92 -24.15 -14.12
N ASN A 93 -11.64 -22.85 -14.12
CA ASN A 93 -12.41 -21.85 -13.37
C ASN A 93 -13.62 -21.31 -14.14
N GLY A 94 -13.96 -21.88 -15.30
CA GLY A 94 -15.06 -21.42 -16.15
C GLY A 94 -14.84 -20.03 -16.77
N LEU A 95 -13.59 -19.54 -16.76
CA LEU A 95 -13.23 -18.23 -17.26
C LEU A 95 -12.55 -18.34 -18.63
N ARG A 96 -12.76 -17.34 -19.48
CA ARG A 96 -11.98 -17.19 -20.71
C ARG A 96 -10.75 -16.33 -20.43
N ARG A 97 -9.59 -16.78 -20.88
CA ARG A 97 -8.35 -16.00 -20.79
C ARG A 97 -8.53 -14.67 -21.52
N PRO A 98 -8.20 -13.52 -20.88
CA PRO A 98 -8.24 -12.23 -21.56
C PRO A 98 -7.19 -12.21 -22.69
N LYS A 99 -7.64 -11.98 -23.92
CA LYS A 99 -6.74 -11.80 -25.08
C LYS A 99 -6.04 -10.45 -25.01
N ASN A 100 -4.76 -10.43 -25.36
CA ASN A 100 -3.94 -9.21 -25.43
C ASN A 100 -4.34 -8.35 -26.64
N LYS A 101 -4.01 -7.04 -26.66
CA LYS A 101 -4.36 -6.13 -27.79
C LYS A 101 -3.91 -6.67 -29.16
N GLN A 102 -2.74 -7.31 -29.22
CA GLN A 102 -2.18 -7.91 -30.44
C GLN A 102 -3.00 -9.12 -30.92
N GLU A 103 -3.52 -9.94 -30.00
CA GLU A 103 -4.35 -11.11 -30.30
C GLU A 103 -5.78 -10.72 -30.69
N ARG A 104 -6.30 -9.62 -30.14
CA ARG A 104 -7.61 -9.05 -30.51
C ARG A 104 -7.59 -8.44 -31.92
N GLY A 105 -6.46 -7.88 -32.36
CA GLY A 105 -6.31 -7.31 -33.70
C GLY A 105 -6.31 -8.37 -34.81
N LYS A 106 -5.74 -9.56 -34.55
CA LYS A 106 -5.68 -10.66 -35.53
C LYS A 106 -7.04 -11.31 -35.82
N THR A 107 -7.99 -11.25 -34.88
CA THR A 107 -9.34 -11.82 -35.09
C THR A 107 -10.28 -10.93 -35.90
N ASN A 108 -9.97 -9.63 -36.03
CA ASN A 108 -10.81 -8.68 -36.75
C ASN A 108 -10.27 -8.32 -38.15
N GLY A 109 -9.23 -9.02 -38.61
CA GLY A 109 -8.61 -8.82 -39.94
C GLY A 109 -8.88 -9.97 -40.92
N GLY A 110 -9.97 -10.70 -40.72
CA GLY A 110 -10.44 -11.74 -41.64
C GLY A 110 -11.77 -11.32 -42.25
N PHE A 111 -11.70 -10.93 -43.53
CA PHE A 111 -12.75 -10.39 -44.43
C PHE A 111 -13.05 -8.90 -44.28
#